data_AF-A0A9E0UUY7-F1
#
_entry.id   AF-A0A9E0UUY7-F1
#
_cell.length_a   1.000
_cell.length_b   1.000
_cell.length_c   1.000
_cell.angle_alpha   90.00
_cell.angle_beta   90.00
_cell.angle_gamma   90.00
#
_symmetry.space_group_name_H-M   'P 1'
#
loop_
_entity.id
_entity.type
_entity.pdbx_description
1 polymer ?
#
loop_
_entity_poly.entity_id
_entity_poly.type
_entity_poly.pdbx_seq_one_letter_code
_entity_poly.pdbx_strand_id
1 'polypeptide(L)'
;MIESFIKSLLNKSEELSKEICYLLTKYSQIDIHFNSNSFLIYLGPENKWKKLNSEGIKIQNIIYKEYNNFKNLLLFLFEDLPENYLREFKEVDEQILEIISQSNNTYFKTIDETAVSVIKYFNVIISLLTPLESAQSKSYLLIPDTNAFLINPDIENWKFEAFKNFTIILVPTLLKELDKHKMSHNRQEVRDKATKIINKIKEYRRRGKLIEGVIFVKNKIDLIGIATEPDFNKTLMWLDQKNDDDVFLASTLEIIKHYLHSIVIVVTNDLNLQSKCELANVPYLETPIDLKITK
;
A
#
# COMPACT_ATOMS: atom_id res chain seq x y z
N MET A 1 -8.54 7.23 14.23
CA MET A 1 -7.91 8.18 13.29
C MET A 1 -7.52 7.38 12.07
N ILE A 2 -7.82 7.83 10.86
CA ILE A 2 -7.46 7.07 9.65
C ILE A 2 -5.95 7.14 9.49
N GLU A 3 -5.31 5.98 9.40
CA GLU A 3 -3.87 5.87 9.19
C GLU A 3 -3.53 6.18 7.73
N SER A 4 -2.41 6.87 7.50
CA SER A 4 -1.92 7.10 6.14
C SER A 4 -1.17 5.88 5.61
N PHE A 5 -0.96 5.82 4.30
CA PHE A 5 -0.17 4.77 3.65
C PHE A 5 1.26 4.66 4.23
N ILE A 6 1.93 5.78 4.49
CA ILE A 6 3.27 5.74 5.11
C ILE A 6 3.20 5.21 6.55
N LYS A 7 2.15 5.60 7.30
CA LYS A 7 1.96 5.11 8.65
C LYS A 7 1.66 3.60 8.69
N SER A 8 0.89 3.07 7.74
CA SER A 8 0.65 1.63 7.62
C SER A 8 1.94 0.87 7.29
N LEU A 9 2.81 1.40 6.41
CA LEU A 9 4.13 0.81 6.13
C LEU A 9 5.07 0.83 7.35
N LEU A 10 5.05 1.91 8.15
CA LEU A 10 5.80 1.98 9.41
C LEU A 10 5.31 0.92 10.40
N ASN A 11 4.00 0.79 10.58
CA ASN A 11 3.41 -0.22 11.45
C ASN A 11 3.75 -1.64 10.95
N LYS A 12 3.70 -1.89 9.63
CA LYS A 12 4.07 -3.18 9.03
C LYS A 12 5.56 -3.51 9.21
N SER A 13 6.43 -2.51 9.19
CA SER A 13 7.86 -2.66 9.49
C SER A 13 8.07 -3.19 10.91
N GLU A 14 7.37 -2.63 11.90
CA GLU A 14 7.47 -3.07 13.29
C GLU A 14 6.90 -4.48 13.50
N GLU A 15 5.79 -4.80 12.83
CA GLU A 15 5.17 -6.14 12.87
C GLU A 15 6.12 -7.19 12.31
N LEU A 16 6.61 -7.01 11.08
CA LEU A 16 7.52 -7.95 10.43
C LEU A 16 8.82 -8.14 11.23
N SER A 17 9.36 -7.06 11.81
CA SER A 17 10.52 -7.17 12.70
C SER A 17 10.25 -8.10 13.88
N LYS A 18 9.06 -8.00 14.51
CA LYS A 18 8.68 -8.86 15.65
C LYS A 18 8.47 -10.30 15.22
N GLU A 19 7.83 -10.53 14.08
CA GLU A 19 7.58 -11.86 13.54
C GLU A 19 8.87 -12.59 13.17
N ILE A 20 9.82 -11.90 12.55
CA ILE A 20 11.14 -12.45 12.24
C ILE A 20 11.89 -12.78 13.53
N CYS A 21 11.90 -11.89 14.53
CA CYS A 21 12.48 -12.18 15.84
C CYS A 21 11.79 -13.38 16.52
N TYR A 22 10.49 -13.54 16.37
CA TYR A 22 9.76 -14.69 16.87
C TYR A 22 10.19 -16.00 16.18
N LEU A 23 10.28 -16.00 14.85
CA LEU A 23 10.81 -17.14 14.08
C LEU A 23 12.20 -17.54 14.60
N LEU A 24 13.09 -16.55 14.72
CA LEU A 24 14.47 -16.75 15.15
C LEU A 24 14.55 -17.36 16.57
N THR A 25 13.88 -16.75 17.54
CA THR A 25 13.98 -17.14 18.95
C THR A 25 13.26 -18.45 19.27
N LYS A 26 12.25 -18.85 18.50
CA LYS A 26 11.46 -20.05 18.77
C LYS A 26 11.84 -21.27 17.93
N TYR A 27 12.28 -21.07 16.70
CA TYR A 27 12.44 -22.16 15.75
C TYR A 27 13.83 -22.27 15.14
N SER A 28 14.64 -21.21 15.18
CA SER A 28 15.97 -21.20 14.55
C SER A 28 17.08 -21.63 15.51
N GLN A 29 18.13 -22.22 14.94
CA GLN A 29 19.37 -22.56 15.63
C GLN A 29 20.54 -22.33 14.69
N ILE A 30 21.70 -21.97 15.25
CA ILE A 30 22.95 -21.79 14.51
C ILE A 30 23.94 -22.84 15.01
N ASP A 31 24.51 -23.60 14.08
CA ASP A 31 25.56 -24.57 14.35
C ASP A 31 26.90 -24.05 13.80
N ILE A 32 28.01 -24.42 14.45
CA ILE A 32 29.35 -24.17 13.92
C ILE A 32 29.55 -25.08 12.70
N HIS A 33 29.81 -24.48 11.54
CA HIS A 33 30.03 -25.21 10.29
C HIS A 33 31.50 -25.58 10.10
N PHE A 34 32.41 -24.66 10.44
CA PHE A 34 33.85 -24.83 10.27
C PHE A 34 34.57 -24.53 11.57
N ASN A 35 35.35 -25.49 12.08
CA ASN A 35 36.16 -25.31 13.27
C ASN A 35 37.62 -25.09 12.84
N SER A 36 38.15 -23.90 13.07
CA SER A 36 39.43 -23.41 12.54
C SER A 36 40.67 -24.03 13.21
N ASN A 37 40.69 -25.35 13.39
CA ASN A 37 41.85 -26.09 13.93
C ASN A 37 42.83 -26.54 12.83
N SER A 38 42.71 -26.03 11.60
CA SER A 38 43.59 -26.37 10.48
C SER A 38 44.50 -25.20 10.09
N PHE A 39 45.72 -25.50 9.62
CA PHE A 39 46.73 -24.55 9.13
C PHE A 39 46.30 -23.76 7.87
N LEU A 40 45.01 -23.76 7.50
CA LEU A 40 44.45 -23.12 6.32
C LEU A 40 43.61 -21.91 6.75
N ILE A 41 43.95 -20.73 6.20
CA ILE A 41 43.13 -19.51 6.38
C ILE A 41 41.85 -19.67 5.56
N TYR A 42 40.72 -19.86 6.23
CA TYR A 42 39.39 -19.87 5.62
C TYR A 42 38.77 -18.47 5.75
N LEU A 43 38.44 -17.84 4.61
CA LEU A 43 37.81 -16.52 4.53
C LEU A 43 36.31 -16.63 4.22
N GLY A 44 35.61 -17.53 4.89
CA GLY A 44 34.17 -17.75 4.69
C GLY A 44 33.40 -17.81 6.01
N PRO A 45 32.06 -17.87 5.94
CA PRO A 45 31.21 -17.95 7.12
C PRO A 45 31.47 -19.22 7.94
N GLU A 46 31.77 -19.04 9.23
CA GLU A 46 32.13 -20.12 10.15
C GLU A 46 30.92 -20.90 10.67
N ASN A 47 29.72 -20.33 10.56
CA ASN A 47 28.48 -20.87 11.09
C ASN A 47 27.49 -21.22 9.96
N LYS A 48 26.47 -22.01 10.30
CA LYS A 48 25.36 -22.33 9.41
C LYS A 48 24.04 -22.37 10.16
N TRP A 49 22.98 -22.04 9.45
CA TRP A 49 21.63 -22.28 9.93
C TRP A 49 21.34 -23.77 10.04
N LYS A 50 20.77 -24.18 11.17
CA LYS A 50 20.21 -25.52 11.30
C LYS A 50 18.87 -25.57 10.59
N LYS A 51 18.56 -26.72 9.98
CA LYS A 51 17.28 -26.93 9.32
C LYS A 51 16.11 -26.74 10.29
N LEU A 52 15.16 -25.90 9.90
CA LEU A 52 13.91 -25.67 10.64
C LEU A 52 13.06 -26.94 10.72
N ASN A 53 12.29 -27.05 11.81
CA ASN A 53 11.25 -28.07 11.92
C ASN A 53 10.02 -27.70 11.07
N SER A 54 9.01 -28.58 11.01
CA SER A 54 7.82 -28.36 10.17
C SER A 54 7.05 -27.08 10.51
N GLU A 55 6.95 -26.72 11.79
CA GLU A 55 6.26 -25.50 12.23
C GLU A 55 7.08 -24.24 11.88
N GLY A 56 8.40 -24.28 12.08
CA GLY A 56 9.31 -23.21 11.68
C GLY A 56 9.26 -22.93 10.17
N ILE A 57 9.21 -23.98 9.34
CA ILE A 57 9.08 -23.85 7.88
C ILE A 57 7.77 -23.16 7.49
N LYS A 58 6.66 -23.50 8.16
CA LYS A 58 5.35 -22.86 7.89
C LYS A 58 5.42 -21.36 8.18
N ILE A 59 5.94 -20.99 9.36
CA ILE A 59 6.08 -19.60 9.78
C ILE A 59 7.03 -18.84 8.85
N GLN A 60 8.17 -19.45 8.51
CA GLN A 60 9.13 -18.90 7.56
C GLN A 60 8.47 -18.58 6.20
N ASN A 61 7.65 -19.48 5.66
CA ASN A 61 6.98 -19.25 4.37
C ASN A 61 5.98 -18.09 4.43
N ILE A 62 5.26 -17.94 5.55
CA ILE A 62 4.33 -16.82 5.77
C ILE A 62 5.11 -15.51 5.79
N ILE A 63 6.12 -15.41 6.66
CA ILE A 63 6.98 -14.23 6.79
C ILE A 63 7.65 -13.88 5.46
N TYR A 64 8.17 -14.88 4.75
CA TYR A 64 8.80 -14.67 3.44
C TYR A 64 7.83 -14.06 2.43
N LYS A 65 6.59 -14.55 2.36
CA LYS A 65 5.57 -14.01 1.47
C LYS A 65 5.20 -12.57 1.86
N GLU A 66 4.95 -12.32 3.14
CA GLU A 66 4.57 -11.00 3.64
C GLU A 66 5.68 -9.97 3.46
N TYR A 67 6.92 -10.35 3.77
CA TYR A 67 8.07 -9.49 3.57
C TYR A 67 8.29 -9.15 2.09
N ASN A 68 8.13 -10.10 1.16
CA ASN A 68 8.24 -9.80 -0.27
C ASN A 68 7.15 -8.84 -0.76
N ASN A 69 5.91 -8.97 -0.26
CA ASN A 69 4.86 -8.00 -0.57
C ASN A 69 5.21 -6.61 -0.04
N PHE A 70 5.68 -6.53 1.20
CA PHE A 70 6.11 -5.29 1.84
C PHE A 70 7.29 -4.64 1.09
N LYS A 71 8.32 -5.41 0.73
CA LYS A 71 9.45 -4.99 -0.10
C LYS A 71 8.99 -4.40 -1.42
N ASN A 72 8.04 -5.04 -2.12
CA ASN A 72 7.55 -4.53 -3.40
C ASN A 72 6.88 -3.16 -3.27
N LEU A 73 6.15 -2.93 -2.17
CA LEU A 73 5.57 -1.61 -1.85
C LEU A 73 6.66 -0.56 -1.59
N LEU A 74 7.72 -0.92 -0.86
CA LEU A 74 8.86 -0.01 -0.63
C LEU A 74 9.62 0.32 -1.91
N LEU A 75 9.89 -0.68 -2.76
CA LEU A 75 10.54 -0.46 -4.06
C LEU A 75 9.72 0.47 -4.95
N PHE A 76 8.41 0.24 -5.01
CA PHE A 76 7.48 1.12 -5.73
C PHE A 76 7.55 2.55 -5.20
N LEU A 77 7.49 2.73 -3.88
CA LEU A 77 7.54 4.03 -3.23
C LEU A 77 8.87 4.77 -3.48
N PHE A 78 10.00 4.06 -3.37
CA PHE A 78 11.34 4.66 -3.43
C PHE A 78 11.84 4.93 -4.85
N GLU A 79 11.16 4.46 -5.89
CA GLU A 79 11.58 4.64 -7.30
C GLU A 79 11.70 6.12 -7.70
N ASP A 80 10.82 7.00 -7.19
CA ASP A 80 10.86 8.45 -7.51
C ASP A 80 11.58 9.29 -6.44
N LEU A 81 12.15 8.64 -5.41
CA LEU A 81 12.90 9.32 -4.36
C LEU A 81 14.39 9.42 -4.73
N PRO A 82 15.17 10.27 -4.04
CA PRO A 82 16.61 10.34 -4.25
C PRO A 82 17.29 8.96 -4.15
N GLU A 83 18.27 8.68 -5.01
CA GLU A 83 18.90 7.36 -5.18
C GLU A 83 19.41 6.73 -3.86
N ASN A 84 19.75 7.55 -2.87
CA ASN A 84 20.22 7.03 -1.59
C ASN A 84 19.14 6.22 -0.85
N TYR A 85 17.85 6.55 -0.99
CA TYR A 85 16.76 5.77 -0.41
C TYR A 85 16.75 4.33 -0.92
N LEU A 86 16.81 4.18 -2.26
CA LEU A 86 16.78 2.87 -2.89
C LEU A 86 18.04 2.06 -2.58
N ARG A 87 19.21 2.70 -2.55
CA ARG A 87 20.48 2.04 -2.23
C ARG A 87 20.49 1.54 -0.78
N GLU A 88 20.19 2.41 0.18
CA GLU A 88 20.17 2.06 1.61
C GLU A 88 19.13 0.97 1.89
N PHE A 89 17.96 1.03 1.23
CA PHE A 89 16.96 -0.03 1.33
C PHE A 89 17.45 -1.37 0.77
N LYS A 90 18.07 -1.39 -0.42
CA LYS A 90 18.57 -2.63 -1.03
C LYS A 90 19.64 -3.31 -0.18
N GLU A 91 20.52 -2.53 0.44
CA GLU A 91 21.54 -3.06 1.35
C GLU A 91 20.93 -3.82 2.53
N VAL A 92 19.88 -3.28 3.16
CA VAL A 92 19.21 -3.97 4.27
C VAL A 92 18.25 -5.08 3.81
N ASP A 93 17.64 -4.93 2.63
CA ASP A 93 16.73 -5.93 2.05
C ASP A 93 17.41 -7.28 1.83
N GLU A 94 18.60 -7.27 1.24
CA GLU A 94 19.39 -8.48 1.01
C GLU A 94 19.69 -9.21 2.33
N GLN A 95 20.07 -8.45 3.37
CA GLN A 95 20.36 -9.01 4.70
C GLN A 95 19.11 -9.60 5.36
N ILE A 96 17.96 -8.92 5.27
CA ILE A 96 16.70 -9.42 5.83
C ILE A 96 16.27 -10.71 5.12
N LEU A 97 16.34 -10.77 3.78
CA LEU A 97 16.00 -11.97 3.02
C LEU A 97 16.93 -13.15 3.34
N GLU A 98 18.23 -12.90 3.51
CA GLU A 98 19.17 -13.92 3.94
C GLU A 98 18.74 -14.52 5.29
N ILE A 99 18.43 -13.67 6.27
CA ILE A 99 17.98 -14.07 7.61
C ILE A 99 16.64 -14.82 7.57
N ILE A 100 15.66 -14.36 6.78
CA ILE A 100 14.38 -15.05 6.64
C ILE A 100 14.59 -16.44 6.02
N SER A 101 15.40 -16.54 4.96
CA SER A 101 15.56 -17.77 4.20
C SER A 101 16.28 -18.89 4.96
N GLN A 102 17.20 -18.53 5.87
CA GLN A 102 18.00 -19.48 6.68
C GLN A 102 18.62 -20.62 5.86
N SER A 103 18.93 -20.36 4.60
CA SER A 103 19.24 -21.39 3.60
C SER A 103 20.74 -21.65 3.44
N ASN A 104 21.58 -20.76 3.96
CA ASN A 104 23.02 -20.72 3.69
C ASN A 104 23.87 -20.76 4.97
N ASN A 105 25.18 -20.77 4.78
CA ASN A 105 26.12 -20.43 5.85
C ASN A 105 25.90 -18.98 6.28
N THR A 106 26.26 -18.65 7.52
CA THR A 106 26.03 -17.32 8.10
C THR A 106 27.23 -16.83 8.90
N TYR A 107 27.42 -15.51 8.92
CA TYR A 107 28.41 -14.85 9.76
C TYR A 107 27.90 -14.60 11.19
N PHE A 108 26.59 -14.74 11.44
CA PHE A 108 26.04 -14.62 12.78
C PHE A 108 26.49 -15.79 13.66
N LYS A 109 26.86 -15.49 14.91
CA LYS A 109 27.31 -16.50 15.88
C LYS A 109 26.17 -17.02 16.73
N THR A 110 25.17 -16.17 16.98
CA THR A 110 24.05 -16.48 17.88
C THR A 110 22.73 -15.94 17.36
N ILE A 111 21.62 -16.55 17.80
CA ILE A 111 20.27 -16.10 17.49
C ILE A 111 20.01 -14.68 18.03
N ASP A 112 20.52 -14.35 19.22
CA ASP A 112 20.35 -13.03 19.81
C ASP A 112 21.04 -11.94 18.98
N GLU A 113 22.25 -12.22 18.49
CA GLU A 113 22.97 -11.34 17.57
C GLU A 113 22.20 -11.11 16.26
N THR A 114 21.63 -12.18 15.69
CA THR A 114 20.78 -12.06 14.49
C THR A 114 19.53 -11.22 14.79
N ALA A 115 18.85 -11.46 15.91
CA ALA A 115 17.65 -10.71 16.28
C ALA A 115 17.93 -9.21 16.47
N VAL A 116 19.06 -8.85 17.11
CA VAL A 116 19.52 -7.46 17.22
C VAL A 116 19.77 -6.86 15.83
N SER A 117 20.34 -7.63 14.91
CA SER A 117 20.61 -7.19 13.54
C SER A 117 19.32 -6.96 12.74
N VAL A 118 18.31 -7.83 12.88
CA VAL A 118 16.97 -7.63 12.30
C VAL A 118 16.38 -6.29 12.75
N ILE A 119 16.37 -6.02 14.06
CA ILE A 119 15.86 -4.75 14.59
C ILE A 119 16.63 -3.57 13.99
N LYS A 120 17.95 -3.67 13.89
CA LYS A 120 18.78 -2.64 13.26
C LYS A 120 18.40 -2.41 11.79
N TYR A 121 18.20 -3.47 11.00
CA TYR A 121 17.82 -3.35 9.59
C TYR A 121 16.44 -2.72 9.41
N PHE A 122 15.45 -3.11 10.23
CA PHE A 122 14.13 -2.48 10.20
C PHE A 122 14.17 -1.02 10.69
N ASN A 123 15.05 -0.66 11.63
CA ASN A 123 15.25 0.73 12.01
C ASN A 123 15.79 1.60 10.85
N VAL A 124 16.59 1.03 9.94
CA VAL A 124 16.98 1.73 8.71
C VAL A 124 15.75 2.00 7.84
N ILE A 125 14.91 0.99 7.60
CA ILE A 125 13.65 1.16 6.84
C ILE A 125 12.75 2.23 7.47
N ILE A 126 12.57 2.17 8.79
CA ILE A 126 11.79 3.17 9.55
C ILE A 126 12.40 4.57 9.37
N SER A 127 13.73 4.71 9.42
CA SER A 127 14.40 5.99 9.22
C SER A 127 14.23 6.57 7.81
N LEU A 128 14.07 5.72 6.80
CA LEU A 128 13.74 6.14 5.43
C LEU A 128 12.28 6.58 5.30
N LEU A 129 11.35 5.92 5.98
CA LEU A 129 9.91 6.25 5.93
C LEU A 129 9.53 7.47 6.80
N THR A 130 10.22 7.68 7.92
CA THR A 130 9.88 8.73 8.91
C THR A 130 9.80 10.14 8.30
N PRO A 131 10.77 10.60 7.47
CA PRO A 131 10.67 11.92 6.84
C PRO A 131 9.43 12.09 5.95
N LEU A 132 8.98 11.02 5.29
CA LEU A 132 7.80 11.03 4.42
C LEU A 132 6.51 11.18 5.23
N GLU A 133 6.44 10.52 6.40
CA GLU A 133 5.33 10.65 7.35
C GLU A 133 5.27 12.06 7.94
N SER A 134 6.41 12.57 8.41
CA SER A 134 6.47 13.86 9.11
C SER A 134 6.16 15.04 8.19
N ALA A 135 6.36 14.87 6.88
CA ALA A 135 6.00 15.87 5.88
C ALA A 135 4.51 15.82 5.48
N GLN A 136 3.70 14.91 6.03
CA GLN A 136 2.27 14.83 5.70
C GLN A 136 1.48 16.02 6.23
N SER A 137 0.88 16.74 5.30
CA SER A 137 -0.22 17.64 5.58
C SER A 137 -1.49 16.83 5.86
N LYS A 138 -2.37 17.36 6.74
CA LYS A 138 -3.64 16.72 7.09
C LYS A 138 -4.71 16.89 5.99
N SER A 139 -4.33 16.96 4.72
CA SER A 139 -5.25 16.93 3.58
C SER A 139 -5.67 15.50 3.28
N TYR A 140 -6.96 15.32 2.96
CA TYR A 140 -7.54 14.02 2.64
C TYR A 140 -7.89 13.98 1.15
N LEU A 141 -7.34 12.99 0.45
CA LEU A 141 -7.65 12.70 -0.95
C LEU A 141 -8.46 11.40 -1.01
N LEU A 142 -9.67 11.47 -1.54
CA LEU A 142 -10.55 10.32 -1.66
C LEU A 142 -10.59 9.85 -3.11
N ILE A 143 -10.37 8.55 -3.30
CA ILE A 143 -10.48 7.89 -4.61
C ILE A 143 -11.67 6.92 -4.52
N PRO A 144 -12.88 7.38 -4.85
CA PRO A 144 -14.05 6.53 -4.90
C PRO A 144 -14.04 5.58 -6.09
N ASP A 145 -14.46 4.33 -5.86
CA ASP A 145 -14.80 3.39 -6.93
C ASP A 145 -16.17 3.71 -7.55
N THR A 146 -16.53 3.01 -8.62
CA THR A 146 -17.83 3.22 -9.28
C THR A 146 -19.00 2.88 -8.36
N ASN A 147 -18.86 1.85 -7.54
CA ASN A 147 -19.90 1.42 -6.61
C ASN A 147 -20.20 2.49 -5.57
N ALA A 148 -19.20 3.21 -5.05
CA ALA A 148 -19.38 4.29 -4.10
C ALA A 148 -20.26 5.40 -4.65
N PHE A 149 -20.05 5.79 -5.91
CA PHE A 149 -20.93 6.74 -6.56
C PHE A 149 -22.35 6.20 -6.78
N LEU A 150 -22.50 4.92 -7.16
CA LEU A 150 -23.82 4.32 -7.35
C LEU A 150 -24.61 4.16 -6.04
N ILE A 151 -23.90 3.93 -4.92
CA ILE A 151 -24.47 3.85 -3.58
C ILE A 151 -24.96 5.23 -3.15
N ASN A 152 -24.09 6.24 -3.18
CA ASN A 152 -24.45 7.62 -2.83
C ASN A 152 -24.05 8.63 -3.94
N PRO A 153 -24.93 8.87 -4.92
CA PRO A 153 -24.67 9.78 -6.04
C PRO A 153 -24.71 11.27 -5.65
N ASP A 154 -25.14 11.59 -4.43
CA ASP A 154 -25.20 12.95 -3.91
C ASP A 154 -23.93 13.26 -3.10
N ILE A 155 -22.83 13.26 -3.83
CA ILE A 155 -21.44 13.48 -3.37
C ILE A 155 -21.32 14.77 -2.55
N GLU A 156 -22.13 15.80 -2.83
CA GLU A 156 -22.13 17.07 -2.10
C GLU A 156 -22.46 16.86 -0.60
N ASN A 157 -23.25 15.82 -0.33
CA ASN A 157 -23.71 15.45 1.00
C ASN A 157 -22.78 14.48 1.72
N TRP A 158 -21.72 13.98 1.06
CA TRP A 158 -20.75 13.10 1.70
C TRP A 158 -20.15 13.78 2.93
N LYS A 159 -20.09 13.02 4.02
CA LYS A 159 -19.57 13.43 5.33
C LYS A 159 -18.89 12.22 5.95
N PHE A 160 -17.68 12.44 6.43
CA PHE A 160 -16.91 11.44 7.15
C PHE A 160 -16.68 11.94 8.57
N GLU A 161 -16.66 11.03 9.55
CA GLU A 161 -16.43 11.41 10.94
C GLU A 161 -14.99 11.87 11.17
N ALA A 162 -14.04 11.28 10.44
CA ALA A 162 -12.62 11.53 10.61
C ALA A 162 -12.16 12.90 10.10
N PHE A 163 -12.84 13.49 9.12
CA PHE A 163 -12.43 14.75 8.49
C PHE A 163 -13.61 15.51 7.89
N LYS A 164 -13.51 16.84 7.93
CA LYS A 164 -14.56 17.74 7.40
C LYS A 164 -14.35 18.13 5.95
N ASN A 165 -13.08 18.26 5.55
CA ASN A 165 -12.68 18.74 4.23
C ASN A 165 -11.87 17.66 3.55
N PHE A 166 -12.16 17.43 2.27
CA PHE A 166 -11.47 16.43 1.46
C PHE A 166 -11.56 16.77 -0.02
N THR A 167 -10.67 16.19 -0.80
CA THR A 167 -10.65 16.32 -2.25
C THR A 167 -10.97 14.98 -2.86
N ILE A 168 -11.91 14.94 -3.82
CA ILE A 168 -12.20 13.74 -4.58
C ILE A 168 -11.30 13.71 -5.81
N ILE A 169 -10.62 12.60 -6.00
CA ILE A 169 -9.80 12.32 -7.17
C ILE A 169 -10.60 11.40 -8.10
N LEU A 170 -10.84 11.86 -9.33
CA LEU A 170 -11.43 11.05 -10.40
C LEU A 170 -10.32 10.41 -11.23
N VAL A 171 -10.29 9.08 -11.23
CA VAL A 171 -9.38 8.28 -12.06
C VAL A 171 -10.02 7.90 -13.41
N PRO A 172 -9.24 7.68 -14.47
CA PRO A 172 -9.79 7.33 -15.79
C PRO A 172 -10.63 6.05 -15.79
N THR A 173 -10.24 5.03 -15.02
CA THR A 173 -10.95 3.74 -14.90
C THR A 173 -12.38 3.92 -14.41
N LEU A 174 -12.56 4.70 -13.33
CA LEU A 174 -13.86 5.09 -12.80
C LEU A 174 -14.76 5.72 -13.89
N LEU A 175 -14.22 6.66 -14.67
CA LEU A 175 -15.00 7.35 -15.70
C LEU A 175 -15.43 6.39 -16.81
N LYS A 176 -14.54 5.48 -17.23
CA LYS A 176 -14.84 4.43 -18.22
C LYS A 176 -15.96 3.50 -17.73
N GLU A 177 -15.89 3.10 -16.46
CA GLU A 177 -16.87 2.20 -15.87
C GLU A 177 -18.24 2.88 -15.71
N LEU A 178 -18.28 4.14 -15.27
CA LEU A 178 -19.51 4.94 -15.22
C LEU A 178 -20.17 5.08 -16.61
N ASP A 179 -19.38 5.33 -17.66
CA ASP A 179 -19.90 5.41 -19.03
C ASP A 179 -20.47 4.06 -19.50
N LYS A 180 -19.82 2.94 -19.15
CA LYS A 180 -20.33 1.58 -19.41
C LYS A 180 -21.66 1.35 -18.70
N HIS A 181 -21.76 1.67 -17.41
CA HIS A 181 -23.01 1.54 -16.66
C HIS A 181 -24.14 2.37 -17.25
N LYS A 182 -23.85 3.59 -17.68
CA LYS A 182 -24.82 4.46 -18.35
C LYS A 182 -25.37 3.83 -19.63
N MET A 183 -24.52 3.22 -20.45
CA MET A 183 -24.91 2.70 -21.77
C MET A 183 -25.60 1.32 -21.70
N SER A 184 -25.03 0.39 -20.95
CA SER A 184 -25.31 -1.04 -21.14
C SER A 184 -25.79 -1.77 -19.88
N HIS A 185 -26.07 -1.07 -18.78
CA HIS A 185 -26.54 -1.75 -17.58
C HIS A 185 -28.01 -2.20 -17.72
N ASN A 186 -28.29 -3.44 -17.31
CA ASN A 186 -29.62 -4.07 -17.45
C ASN A 186 -30.71 -3.38 -16.62
N ARG A 187 -30.34 -2.74 -15.51
CA ARG A 187 -31.26 -2.03 -14.61
C ARG A 187 -31.31 -0.54 -14.92
N GLN A 188 -32.51 -0.02 -15.19
CA GLN A 188 -32.72 1.41 -15.50
C GLN A 188 -32.23 2.33 -14.37
N GLU A 189 -32.49 1.98 -13.11
CA GLU A 189 -32.08 2.77 -11.94
C GLU A 189 -30.57 3.02 -11.89
N VAL A 190 -29.76 2.02 -12.26
CA VAL A 190 -28.29 2.14 -12.30
C VAL A 190 -27.86 3.05 -13.46
N ARG A 191 -28.51 2.95 -14.62
CA ARG A 191 -28.26 3.84 -15.76
C ARG A 191 -28.58 5.30 -15.41
N ASP A 192 -29.68 5.53 -14.70
CA ASP A 192 -30.11 6.85 -14.27
C ASP A 192 -29.13 7.46 -13.26
N LYS A 193 -28.69 6.66 -12.27
CA LYS A 193 -27.66 7.06 -11.32
C LYS A 193 -26.34 7.41 -12.02
N ALA A 194 -25.82 6.52 -12.87
CA ALA A 194 -24.59 6.77 -13.62
C ALA A 194 -24.71 8.04 -14.50
N THR A 195 -25.85 8.23 -15.17
CA THR A 195 -26.12 9.43 -15.96
C THR A 195 -26.12 10.70 -15.10
N LYS A 196 -26.76 10.67 -13.92
CA LYS A 196 -26.78 11.79 -12.96
C LYS A 196 -25.35 12.16 -12.54
N ILE A 197 -24.52 11.18 -12.20
CA ILE A 197 -23.11 11.39 -11.80
C ILE A 197 -22.29 11.99 -12.93
N ILE A 198 -22.37 11.42 -14.14
CA ILE A 198 -21.65 11.94 -15.32
C ILE A 198 -22.06 13.38 -15.63
N ASN A 199 -23.36 13.70 -15.56
CA ASN A 199 -23.84 15.05 -15.81
C ASN A 199 -23.33 16.04 -14.76
N LYS A 200 -23.31 15.63 -13.48
CA LYS A 200 -22.68 16.40 -12.39
C LYS A 200 -21.20 16.68 -12.69
N ILE A 201 -20.41 15.66 -12.97
CA ILE A 201 -18.97 15.80 -13.31
C ILE A 201 -18.76 16.77 -14.48
N LYS A 202 -19.58 16.68 -15.53
CA LYS A 202 -19.55 17.61 -16.67
C LYS A 202 -19.86 19.05 -16.27
N GLU A 203 -20.81 19.25 -15.37
CA GLU A 203 -21.14 20.58 -14.87
C GLU A 203 -19.95 21.20 -14.13
N TYR A 204 -19.27 20.44 -13.26
CA TYR A 204 -18.10 20.95 -12.55
C TYR A 204 -16.95 21.26 -13.51
N ARG A 205 -16.73 20.43 -14.53
CA ARG A 205 -15.76 20.71 -15.59
C ARG A 205 -16.05 22.04 -16.33
N ARG A 206 -17.30 22.52 -16.36
CA ARG A 206 -17.61 23.85 -16.95
C ARG A 206 -17.19 25.01 -16.05
N ARG A 207 -16.99 24.78 -14.75
CA ARG A 207 -16.63 25.80 -13.75
C ARG A 207 -15.12 26.03 -13.63
N GLY A 208 -14.30 25.13 -14.19
CA GLY A 208 -12.85 25.21 -14.17
C GLY A 208 -12.21 23.95 -14.74
N LYS A 209 -10.87 23.92 -14.80
CA LYS A 209 -10.15 22.74 -15.28
C LYS A 209 -10.04 21.71 -14.14
N LEU A 210 -10.57 20.51 -14.35
CA LEU A 210 -10.51 19.42 -13.36
C LEU A 210 -9.08 19.08 -12.92
N ILE A 211 -8.10 19.22 -13.80
CA ILE A 211 -6.69 18.93 -13.48
C ILE A 211 -6.12 19.93 -12.46
N GLU A 212 -6.62 21.18 -12.46
CA GLU A 212 -6.21 22.23 -11.52
C GLU A 212 -7.02 22.19 -10.21
N GLY A 213 -8.03 21.31 -10.13
CA GLY A 213 -8.99 21.27 -9.04
C GLY A 213 -10.16 22.23 -9.26
N VAL A 214 -11.38 21.74 -9.06
CA VAL A 214 -12.59 22.55 -9.10
C VAL A 214 -13.29 22.46 -7.76
N ILE A 215 -13.62 23.61 -7.17
CA ILE A 215 -14.40 23.68 -5.94
C ILE A 215 -15.77 23.06 -6.19
N PHE A 216 -16.03 21.95 -5.51
CA PHE A 216 -17.24 21.13 -5.64
C PHE A 216 -18.30 21.59 -4.63
N VAL A 217 -17.92 21.71 -3.36
CA VAL A 217 -18.68 22.37 -2.29
C VAL A 217 -17.74 23.33 -1.57
N LYS A 218 -18.07 24.62 -1.58
CA LYS A 218 -17.22 25.70 -1.04
C LYS A 218 -16.71 25.35 0.37
N ASN A 219 -15.39 25.41 0.55
CA ASN A 219 -14.68 25.14 1.81
C ASN A 219 -14.90 23.73 2.39
N LYS A 220 -15.32 22.75 1.57
CA LYS A 220 -15.63 21.39 2.04
C LYS A 220 -15.12 20.31 1.09
N ILE A 221 -15.42 20.42 -0.21
CA ILE A 221 -15.10 19.38 -1.19
C ILE A 221 -14.50 20.05 -2.41
N ASP A 222 -13.32 19.58 -2.81
CA ASP A 222 -12.71 19.88 -4.10
C ASP A 222 -12.75 18.63 -5.00
N LEU A 223 -12.74 18.83 -6.32
CA LEU A 223 -12.75 17.76 -7.31
C LEU A 223 -11.55 17.91 -8.24
N ILE A 224 -10.67 16.90 -8.26
CA ILE A 224 -9.52 16.83 -9.16
C ILE A 224 -9.70 15.64 -10.10
N GLY A 225 -9.39 15.83 -11.38
CA GLY A 225 -9.35 14.76 -12.37
C GLY A 225 -7.91 14.43 -12.76
N ILE A 226 -7.55 13.15 -12.73
CA ILE A 226 -6.28 12.65 -13.24
C ILE A 226 -6.48 12.08 -14.62
N ALA A 227 -5.58 12.45 -15.54
CA ALA A 227 -5.68 12.08 -16.96
C ALA A 227 -4.78 10.90 -17.35
N THR A 228 -3.85 10.51 -16.49
CA THR A 228 -2.87 9.45 -16.77
C THR A 228 -3.40 8.10 -16.30
N GLU A 229 -3.23 7.10 -17.14
CA GLU A 229 -3.38 5.68 -16.79
C GLU A 229 -2.10 5.19 -16.12
N PRO A 230 -2.18 4.19 -15.23
CA PRO A 230 -1.02 3.71 -14.51
C PRO A 230 -0.06 2.93 -15.41
N ASP A 231 1.25 3.05 -15.15
CA ASP A 231 2.28 2.27 -15.84
C ASP A 231 2.48 0.92 -15.14
N PHE A 232 1.92 -0.14 -15.76
CA PHE A 232 2.03 -1.50 -15.24
C PHE A 232 3.45 -2.08 -15.27
N ASN A 233 4.39 -1.46 -15.98
CA ASN A 233 5.80 -1.87 -15.89
C ASN A 233 6.47 -1.37 -14.61
N LYS A 234 5.85 -0.41 -13.92
CA LYS A 234 6.36 0.27 -12.73
C LYS A 234 5.42 0.14 -11.52
N THR A 235 4.47 -0.79 -11.57
CA THR A 235 3.52 -1.05 -10.47
C THR A 235 3.85 -2.36 -9.74
N LEU A 236 3.00 -2.76 -8.80
CA LEU A 236 3.15 -4.02 -8.08
C LEU A 236 2.93 -5.21 -9.02
N MET A 237 3.88 -6.16 -9.04
CA MET A 237 3.89 -7.29 -9.98
C MET A 237 2.67 -8.23 -9.90
N TRP A 238 1.91 -8.19 -8.82
CA TRP A 238 0.73 -9.04 -8.64
C TRP A 238 -0.55 -8.42 -9.21
N LEU A 239 -0.53 -7.16 -9.64
CA LEU A 239 -1.65 -6.49 -10.29
C LEU A 239 -1.75 -6.88 -11.76
N ASP A 240 -2.96 -7.18 -12.24
CA ASP A 240 -3.23 -7.54 -13.64
C ASP A 240 -3.89 -6.36 -14.39
N GLN A 241 -3.27 -5.89 -15.47
CA GLN A 241 -3.81 -4.83 -16.33
C GLN A 241 -5.18 -5.17 -16.93
N LYS A 242 -5.55 -6.45 -17.00
CA LYS A 242 -6.85 -6.89 -17.52
C LYS A 242 -7.97 -6.88 -16.47
N ASN A 243 -7.63 -6.65 -15.20
CA ASN A 243 -8.59 -6.59 -14.11
C ASN A 243 -8.85 -5.13 -13.73
N ASP A 244 -10.11 -4.67 -13.86
CA ASP A 244 -10.48 -3.27 -13.65
C ASP A 244 -10.15 -2.77 -12.23
N ASP A 245 -10.32 -3.61 -11.19
CA ASP A 245 -9.96 -3.27 -9.80
C ASP A 245 -8.44 -3.11 -9.63
N ASP A 246 -7.64 -3.94 -10.32
CA ASP A 246 -6.18 -3.87 -10.26
C ASP A 246 -5.67 -2.61 -10.97
N VAL A 247 -6.29 -2.21 -12.09
CA VAL A 247 -6.01 -0.93 -12.76
C VAL A 247 -6.39 0.24 -11.84
N PHE A 248 -7.55 0.17 -11.18
CA PHE A 248 -7.96 1.17 -10.20
C PHE A 248 -6.98 1.30 -9.03
N LEU A 249 -6.53 0.17 -8.48
CA LEU A 249 -5.55 0.15 -7.39
C LEU A 249 -4.17 0.63 -7.85
N ALA A 250 -3.73 0.27 -9.06
CA ALA A 250 -2.50 0.80 -9.66
C ALA A 250 -2.56 2.33 -9.80
N SER A 251 -3.68 2.89 -10.30
CA SER A 251 -3.89 4.34 -10.32
C SER A 251 -3.83 4.96 -8.92
N THR A 252 -4.41 4.28 -7.93
CA THR A 252 -4.38 4.72 -6.53
C THR A 252 -2.96 4.80 -5.98
N LEU A 253 -2.13 3.80 -6.28
CA LEU A 253 -0.73 3.77 -5.85
C LEU A 253 0.08 4.89 -6.50
N GLU A 254 -0.13 5.20 -7.78
CA GLU A 254 0.50 6.36 -8.42
C GLU A 254 0.08 7.69 -7.78
N ILE A 255 -1.20 7.83 -7.39
CA ILE A 255 -1.69 9.00 -6.66
C ILE A 255 -0.99 9.11 -5.31
N ILE A 256 -0.85 8.01 -4.58
CA ILE A 256 -0.09 8.00 -3.31
C ILE A 256 1.34 8.51 -3.54
N LYS A 257 2.02 8.01 -4.57
CA LYS A 257 3.39 8.39 -4.94
C LYS A 257 3.52 9.88 -5.28
N HIS A 258 2.52 10.46 -5.95
CA HIS A 258 2.51 11.89 -6.29
C HIS A 258 2.07 12.81 -5.15
N TYR A 259 1.27 12.29 -4.21
CA TYR A 259 0.71 13.06 -3.10
C TYR A 259 1.13 12.48 -1.75
N LEU A 260 2.43 12.21 -1.57
CA LEU A 260 2.98 11.63 -0.32
C LEU A 260 2.68 12.46 0.93
N HIS A 261 2.45 13.76 0.75
CA HIS A 261 2.08 14.69 1.81
C HIS A 261 0.58 14.70 2.14
N SER A 262 -0.24 13.91 1.47
CA SER A 262 -1.68 13.82 1.71
C SER A 262 -2.06 12.42 2.18
N ILE A 263 -3.18 12.32 2.90
CA ILE A 263 -3.77 11.04 3.27
C ILE A 263 -4.69 10.62 2.13
N VAL A 264 -4.22 9.69 1.29
CA VAL A 264 -5.00 9.10 0.20
C VAL A 264 -5.79 7.90 0.70
N ILE A 265 -7.09 7.87 0.39
CA ILE A 265 -8.04 6.88 0.91
C ILE A 265 -8.92 6.40 -0.25
N VAL A 266 -9.05 5.09 -0.41
CA VAL A 266 -10.04 4.48 -1.31
C VAL A 266 -11.41 4.53 -0.67
N VAL A 267 -12.44 4.93 -1.41
CA VAL A 267 -13.84 4.84 -0.93
C VAL A 267 -14.54 3.72 -1.67
N THR A 268 -14.85 2.63 -0.96
CA THR A 268 -15.47 1.43 -1.54
C THR A 268 -16.24 0.62 -0.51
N ASN A 269 -17.32 -0.02 -0.95
CA ASN A 269 -18.04 -1.05 -0.19
C ASN A 269 -17.79 -2.47 -0.76
N ASP A 270 -16.95 -2.61 -1.79
CA ASP A 270 -16.65 -3.90 -2.39
C ASP A 270 -15.58 -4.64 -1.57
N LEU A 271 -15.98 -5.78 -0.97
CA LEU A 271 -15.10 -6.61 -0.16
C LEU A 271 -13.84 -7.10 -0.90
N ASN A 272 -13.94 -7.34 -2.21
CA ASN A 272 -12.79 -7.75 -3.02
C ASN A 272 -11.78 -6.61 -3.15
N LEU A 273 -12.26 -5.40 -3.42
CA LEU A 273 -11.39 -4.22 -3.51
C LEU A 273 -10.81 -3.86 -2.14
N GLN A 274 -11.57 -4.00 -1.04
CA GLN A 274 -11.08 -3.83 0.32
C GLN A 274 -9.94 -4.82 0.63
N SER A 275 -10.11 -6.10 0.30
CA SER A 275 -9.06 -7.12 0.48
C SER A 275 -7.79 -6.79 -0.31
N LYS A 276 -7.93 -6.23 -1.53
CA LYS A 276 -6.79 -5.78 -2.32
C LYS A 276 -6.12 -4.52 -1.73
N CYS A 277 -6.91 -3.61 -1.17
CA CYS A 277 -6.39 -2.44 -0.45
C CYS A 277 -5.58 -2.86 0.77
N GLU A 278 -6.07 -3.82 1.56
CA GLU A 278 -5.34 -4.40 2.70
C GLU A 278 -4.01 -5.01 2.25
N LEU A 279 -4.01 -5.81 1.18
CA LEU A 279 -2.80 -6.41 0.62
C LEU A 279 -1.78 -5.35 0.15
N ALA A 280 -2.27 -4.23 -0.37
CA ALA A 280 -1.45 -3.10 -0.81
C ALA A 280 -1.15 -2.09 0.30
N ASN A 281 -1.59 -2.30 1.55
CA ASN A 281 -1.51 -1.33 2.66
C ASN A 281 -2.15 0.05 2.35
N VAL A 282 -3.10 0.08 1.42
CA VAL A 282 -3.83 1.29 1.04
C VAL A 282 -5.02 1.51 1.98
N PRO A 283 -5.13 2.68 2.64
CA PRO A 283 -6.28 3.00 3.48
C PRO A 283 -7.58 3.01 2.68
N TYR A 284 -8.66 2.50 3.26
CA TYR A 284 -9.98 2.57 2.66
C TYR A 284 -11.08 2.93 3.68
N LEU A 285 -12.20 3.42 3.15
CA LEU A 285 -13.42 3.70 3.89
C LEU A 285 -14.64 3.23 3.10
N GLU A 286 -15.72 2.95 3.80
CA GLU A 286 -17.02 2.74 3.18
C GLU A 286 -17.65 4.06 2.72
N THR A 287 -18.53 3.95 1.72
CA THR A 287 -19.29 5.09 1.22
C THR A 287 -20.20 5.64 2.32
N PRO A 288 -20.20 6.95 2.58
CA PRO A 288 -21.09 7.54 3.57
C PRO A 288 -22.53 7.44 3.06
N ILE A 289 -23.41 6.79 3.82
CA ILE A 289 -24.83 6.67 3.48
C ILE A 289 -25.58 7.88 4.05
N ASP A 290 -26.50 8.46 3.27
CA ASP A 290 -27.34 9.55 3.75
C ASP A 290 -28.32 9.00 4.80
N LEU A 291 -28.16 9.40 6.07
CA LEU A 291 -28.99 8.94 7.21
C LEU A 291 -30.47 9.36 7.11
N LYS A 292 -30.89 9.97 6.01
CA LYS A 292 -32.28 10.42 5.79
C LYS A 292 -33.29 9.29 5.50
N ILE A 293 -32.86 8.04 5.42
CA ILE A 293 -33.74 6.89 5.08
C ILE A 293 -34.32 6.17 6.32
N THR A 294 -33.98 6.59 7.55
CA THR A 294 -34.64 6.08 8.77
C THR A 294 -35.63 7.10 9.34
N LYS A 295 -36.79 7.24 8.68
CA LYS A 295 -38.04 7.69 9.31
C LYS A 295 -39.23 6.99 8.68
#